data_AF-A0AA96UJA0-F1
#
_entry.id   AF-A0AA96UJA0-F1
#
_cell.length_a   1.000
_cell.length_b   1.000
_cell.length_c   1.000
_cell.angle_alpha   90.00
_cell.angle_beta   90.00
_cell.angle_gamma   90.00
#
_symmetry.space_group_name_H-M   'P 1'
#
loop_
_entity.id
_entity.type
_entity.pdbx_description
1 polymer ?
#
loop_
_entity_poly.entity_id
_entity_poly.type
_entity_poly.pdbx_seq_one_letter_code
_entity_poly.pdbx_strand_id
1 'polypeptide(L)'
;MGFGGLWVAVAFLATPSGMADAIGFAHSPFQFEIACANIGFALLGFRAASASPRERLTSGLAAAAFLWGAAGGHLHQWFAHGDHAAGNTGGILANDLLIPAVMIALAARDLRREARAARSADDTRTARTARPAV
;
A
#
# COMPACT_ATOMS: atom_id res chain seq x y z
N MET A 1 3.95 0.61 4.74
CA MET A 1 4.76 1.22 3.66
C MET A 1 5.90 2.04 4.22
N GLY A 2 6.87 2.46 3.38
CA GLY A 2 8.01 3.27 3.85
C GLY A 2 8.98 2.42 4.66
N PHE A 3 9.14 2.74 5.95
CA PHE A 3 9.99 1.97 6.86
C PHE A 3 9.63 0.49 6.93
N GLY A 4 8.34 0.13 6.89
CA GLY A 4 7.93 -1.28 6.89
C GLY A 4 8.44 -2.03 5.64
N GLY A 5 8.34 -1.42 4.46
CA GLY A 5 8.89 -2.01 3.22
C GLY A 5 10.42 -2.06 3.25
N LEU A 6 11.07 -1.01 3.76
CA LEU A 6 12.52 -0.99 3.90
C LEU A 6 13.02 -2.09 4.83
N TRP A 7 12.34 -2.29 5.96
CA TRP A 7 12.66 -3.36 6.90
C TRP A 7 12.54 -4.74 6.25
N VAL A 8 11.44 -5.01 5.55
CA VAL A 8 11.25 -6.30 4.84
C VAL A 8 12.32 -6.48 3.76
N ALA A 9 12.62 -5.44 2.99
CA ALA A 9 13.68 -5.51 1.98
C ALA A 9 15.04 -5.87 2.60
N VAL A 10 15.41 -5.21 3.70
CA VAL A 10 16.65 -5.52 4.44
C VAL A 10 16.63 -6.96 4.95
N ALA A 11 15.52 -7.43 5.52
CA ALA A 11 15.42 -8.80 6.03
C ALA A 11 15.62 -9.84 4.92
N PHE A 12 14.96 -9.69 3.76
CA PHE A 12 15.11 -10.61 2.63
C PHE A 12 16.51 -10.56 1.97
N LEU A 13 17.20 -9.41 2.01
CA LEU A 13 18.58 -9.29 1.51
C LEU A 13 19.62 -9.84 2.49
N ALA A 14 19.43 -9.59 3.79
CA ALA A 14 20.40 -9.97 4.82
C ALA A 14 20.27 -11.46 5.22
N THR A 15 19.06 -12.01 5.20
CA THR A 15 18.79 -13.40 5.58
C THR A 15 17.76 -14.06 4.65
N PRO A 16 18.12 -14.27 3.36
CA PRO A 16 17.19 -14.82 2.38
C PRO A 16 16.70 -16.22 2.75
N SER A 17 17.57 -17.10 3.26
CA SER A 17 17.17 -18.43 3.72
C SER A 17 16.24 -18.37 4.93
N GLY A 18 16.59 -17.56 5.94
CA GLY A 18 15.76 -17.39 7.13
C GLY A 18 14.37 -16.82 6.81
N MET A 19 14.28 -15.90 5.84
CA MET A 19 13.00 -15.41 5.36
C MET A 19 12.22 -16.46 4.57
N ALA A 20 12.88 -17.30 3.77
CA ALA A 20 12.23 -18.41 3.07
C ALA A 20 11.60 -19.40 4.06
N ASP A 21 12.35 -19.80 5.09
CA ASP A 21 11.87 -20.66 6.17
C ASP A 21 10.71 -20.02 6.95
N ALA A 22 10.83 -18.72 7.25
CA ALA A 22 9.79 -17.98 7.99
C ALA A 22 8.46 -17.90 7.24
N ILE A 23 8.49 -17.81 5.92
CA ILE A 23 7.28 -17.77 5.07
C ILE A 23 6.83 -19.15 4.59
N GLY A 24 7.55 -20.23 4.91
CA GLY A 24 7.16 -21.60 4.51
C GLY A 24 7.54 -22.01 3.09
N PHE A 25 8.47 -21.28 2.43
CA PHE A 25 8.86 -21.52 1.05
C PHE A 25 10.29 -22.04 0.94
N ALA A 26 10.57 -22.80 -0.11
CA ALA A 26 11.93 -23.17 -0.45
C ALA A 26 12.78 -21.93 -0.78
N HIS A 27 14.04 -21.95 -0.35
CA HIS A 27 15.00 -20.92 -0.69
C HIS A 27 15.28 -20.91 -2.21
N SER A 28 15.14 -19.74 -2.83
CA SER A 28 15.26 -19.52 -4.27
C SER A 28 15.56 -18.05 -4.60
N PRO A 29 15.90 -17.71 -5.85
CA PRO A 29 16.08 -16.31 -6.25
C PRO A 29 14.85 -15.41 -6.00
N PHE A 30 13.67 -15.99 -5.78
CA PHE A 30 12.44 -15.25 -5.49
C PHE A 30 12.55 -14.37 -4.23
N GLN A 31 13.37 -14.74 -3.24
CA GLN A 31 13.59 -13.87 -2.07
C GLN A 31 14.19 -12.51 -2.44
N PHE A 32 15.05 -12.47 -3.46
CA PHE A 32 15.59 -11.21 -3.97
C PHE A 32 14.50 -10.36 -4.65
N GLU A 33 13.61 -11.00 -5.42
CA GLU A 33 12.48 -10.29 -6.04
C GLU A 33 11.52 -9.70 -5.00
N ILE A 34 11.24 -10.43 -3.91
CA ILE A 34 10.47 -9.91 -2.77
C ILE A 34 11.18 -8.70 -2.14
N ALA A 35 12.50 -8.75 -1.99
CA ALA A 35 13.26 -7.60 -1.49
C ALA A 35 13.11 -6.38 -2.41
N CYS A 36 13.25 -6.55 -3.72
CA CYS A 36 13.09 -5.48 -4.71
C CYS A 36 11.67 -4.89 -4.70
N ALA A 37 10.64 -5.73 -4.62
CA ALA A 37 9.26 -5.27 -4.47
C ALA A 37 9.08 -4.40 -3.22
N ASN A 38 9.69 -4.81 -2.10
CA ASN A 38 9.64 -4.08 -0.84
C ASN A 38 10.46 -2.78 -0.83
N ILE A 39 11.54 -2.69 -1.62
CA ILE A 39 12.19 -1.41 -1.92
C ILE A 39 11.21 -0.46 -2.62
N GLY A 40 10.46 -0.97 -3.61
CA GLY A 40 9.38 -0.20 -4.26
C GLY A 40 8.35 0.32 -3.27
N PHE A 41 7.91 -0.51 -2.32
CA PHE A 41 6.99 -0.09 -1.26
C PHE A 41 7.59 0.91 -0.27
N ALA A 42 8.89 0.82 -0.01
CA ALA A 42 9.60 1.82 0.77
C ALA A 42 9.55 3.18 0.08
N LEU A 43 9.92 3.24 -1.21
CA LEU A 43 9.93 4.46 -2.00
C LEU A 43 8.53 5.09 -2.11
N LEU A 44 7.51 4.29 -2.46
CA LEU A 44 6.13 4.77 -2.52
C LEU A 44 5.62 5.29 -1.18
N GLY A 45 5.99 4.63 -0.07
CA GLY A 45 5.60 5.05 1.26
C GLY A 45 6.27 6.35 1.71
N PHE A 46 7.57 6.51 1.45
CA PHE A 46 8.27 7.76 1.74
C PHE A 46 7.75 8.91 0.86
N ARG A 47 7.51 8.64 -0.43
CA ARG A 47 6.95 9.61 -1.35
C ARG A 47 5.56 10.07 -0.94
N ALA A 48 4.73 9.17 -0.41
CA ALA A 48 3.36 9.46 0.00
C ALA A 48 3.27 10.57 1.07
N ALA A 49 4.29 10.75 1.91
CA ALA A 49 4.31 11.77 2.97
C ALA A 49 4.11 13.19 2.42
N SER A 50 4.69 13.50 1.27
CA SER A 50 4.63 14.81 0.60
C SER A 50 3.88 14.77 -0.74
N ALA A 51 3.15 13.69 -1.03
CA ALA A 51 2.45 13.51 -2.30
C ALA A 51 1.05 14.15 -2.28
N SER A 52 0.54 14.48 -3.48
CA SER A 52 -0.86 14.87 -3.68
C SER A 52 -1.80 13.71 -3.35
N PRO A 53 -3.09 13.96 -3.02
CA PRO A 53 -4.05 12.88 -2.76
C PRO A 53 -4.21 11.90 -3.94
N ARG A 54 -4.13 12.39 -5.18
CA ARG A 54 -4.16 11.52 -6.38
C ARG A 54 -2.96 10.59 -6.42
N GLU A 55 -1.77 11.10 -6.16
CA GLU A 55 -0.55 10.29 -6.16
C GLU A 55 -0.54 9.29 -4.99
N ARG A 56 -1.03 9.69 -3.81
CA ARG A 56 -1.23 8.76 -2.67
C ARG A 56 -2.19 7.63 -3.03
N LEU A 57 -3.25 7.93 -3.77
CA LEU A 57 -4.19 6.91 -4.26
C LEU A 57 -3.49 5.93 -5.20
N THR A 58 -2.72 6.43 -6.17
CA THR A 58 -1.93 5.59 -7.08
C THR A 58 -0.92 4.72 -6.32
N SER A 59 -0.21 5.27 -5.33
CA SER A 59 0.69 4.50 -4.47
C SER A 59 -0.04 3.40 -3.70
N GLY A 60 -1.24 3.69 -3.18
CA GLY A 60 -2.08 2.70 -2.49
C GLY A 60 -2.55 1.59 -3.43
N LEU A 61 -2.93 1.92 -4.66
CA LEU A 61 -3.32 0.93 -5.69
C LEU A 61 -2.15 0.07 -6.14
N ALA A 62 -0.96 0.64 -6.31
CA ALA A 62 0.25 -0.11 -6.62
C ALA A 62 0.62 -1.10 -5.50
N ALA A 63 0.52 -0.67 -4.24
CA ALA A 63 0.70 -1.55 -3.09
C ALA A 63 -0.36 -2.66 -3.04
N ALA A 64 -1.63 -2.32 -3.31
CA ALA A 64 -2.74 -3.27 -3.34
C ALA A 64 -2.54 -4.37 -4.39
N ALA A 65 -2.10 -4.00 -5.60
CA ALA A 65 -1.89 -4.96 -6.68
C ALA A 65 -0.96 -6.10 -6.30
N PHE A 66 0.12 -5.79 -5.57
CA PHE A 66 1.03 -6.82 -5.08
C PHE A 66 0.53 -7.48 -3.79
N LEU A 67 0.17 -6.70 -2.76
CA LEU A 67 -0.14 -7.24 -1.43
C LEU A 67 -1.45 -8.04 -1.43
N TRP A 68 -2.48 -7.63 -2.17
CA TRP A 68 -3.69 -8.46 -2.29
C TRP A 68 -3.45 -9.71 -3.14
N GLY A 69 -2.54 -9.64 -4.12
CA GLY A 69 -2.05 -10.82 -4.83
C GLY A 69 -1.33 -11.79 -3.89
N ALA A 70 -0.44 -11.28 -3.04
CA ALA A 70 0.26 -12.05 -2.02
C ALA A 70 -0.72 -12.67 -1.00
N ALA A 71 -1.71 -11.92 -0.53
CA ALA A 71 -2.78 -12.44 0.32
C ALA A 71 -3.53 -13.61 -0.34
N GLY A 72 -3.85 -13.50 -1.64
CA GLY A 72 -4.43 -14.61 -2.40
C GLY A 72 -3.50 -15.84 -2.44
N GLY A 73 -2.20 -15.62 -2.64
CA GLY A 73 -1.18 -16.66 -2.57
C GLY A 73 -1.09 -17.32 -1.19
N HIS A 74 -1.07 -16.53 -0.12
CA HIS A 74 -1.09 -16.99 1.26
C HIS A 74 -2.31 -17.86 1.58
N LEU A 75 -3.52 -17.42 1.18
CA LEU A 75 -4.74 -18.20 1.35
C LEU A 75 -4.69 -19.51 0.56
N HIS A 76 -4.14 -19.48 -0.66
CA HIS A 76 -3.96 -20.68 -1.46
C HIS A 76 -2.99 -21.67 -0.80
N GLN A 77 -1.82 -21.20 -0.33
CA GLN A 77 -0.86 -22.07 0.37
C GLN A 77 -1.43 -22.62 1.68
N TRP A 78 -2.14 -21.79 2.44
CA TRP A 78 -2.79 -22.22 3.66
C TRP A 78 -3.81 -23.33 3.39
N PHE A 79 -4.79 -23.10 2.51
CA PHE A 79 -5.89 -24.04 2.32
C PHE A 79 -5.53 -25.25 1.44
N ALA A 80 -4.72 -25.07 0.39
CA ALA A 80 -4.42 -26.13 -0.56
C ALA A 80 -3.18 -26.94 -0.19
N HIS A 81 -2.23 -26.35 0.54
CA HIS A 81 -0.94 -26.97 0.85
C HIS A 81 -0.66 -27.12 2.36
N GLY A 82 -1.55 -26.63 3.23
CA GLY A 82 -1.41 -26.76 4.67
C GLY A 82 -0.25 -25.95 5.25
N ASP A 83 0.18 -24.88 4.57
CA ASP A 83 1.25 -24.03 5.06
C ASP A 83 0.74 -23.07 6.14
N HIS A 84 1.06 -23.40 7.39
CA HIS A 84 0.73 -22.62 8.58
C HIS A 84 1.93 -21.83 9.12
N ALA A 85 2.98 -21.61 8.33
CA ALA A 85 4.12 -20.81 8.75
C ALA A 85 3.66 -19.41 9.21
N ALA A 86 4.33 -18.87 10.24
CA ALA A 86 3.96 -17.59 10.83
C ALA A 86 4.13 -16.41 9.84
N GLY A 87 5.05 -16.53 8.87
CA GLY A 87 5.23 -15.59 7.78
C GLY A 87 4.30 -15.82 6.58
N ASN A 88 3.48 -16.88 6.59
CA ASN A 88 2.47 -17.17 5.57
C ASN A 88 1.04 -16.89 6.04
N THR A 89 0.79 -16.99 7.35
CA THR A 89 -0.55 -16.88 7.94
C THR A 89 -0.62 -15.83 9.05
N GLY A 90 -1.84 -15.55 9.53
CA GLY A 90 -2.04 -14.66 10.68
C GLY A 90 -1.75 -13.18 10.36
N GLY A 91 -0.75 -12.60 11.03
CA GLY A 91 -0.49 -11.15 11.01
C GLY A 91 -0.14 -10.61 9.62
N ILE A 92 0.51 -11.41 8.77
CA ILE A 92 0.88 -10.99 7.42
C ILE A 92 -0.36 -10.80 6.52
N LEU A 93 -1.37 -11.69 6.64
CA LEU A 93 -2.64 -11.54 5.92
C LEU A 93 -3.36 -10.24 6.30
N ALA A 94 -3.34 -9.88 7.58
CA ALA A 94 -3.90 -8.62 8.04
C ALA A 94 -3.12 -7.42 7.45
N ASN A 95 -1.78 -7.48 7.45
CA ASN A 95 -0.96 -6.45 6.83
C ASN A 95 -1.29 -6.26 5.34
N ASP A 96 -1.33 -7.37 4.60
CA ASP A 96 -1.52 -7.39 3.15
C ASP A 96 -2.87 -6.82 2.73
N LEU A 97 -3.91 -7.09 3.52
CA LEU A 97 -5.24 -6.53 3.29
C LEU A 97 -5.34 -5.07 3.74
N LEU A 98 -4.93 -4.77 4.98
CA LEU A 98 -5.28 -3.52 5.65
C LEU A 98 -4.42 -2.35 5.21
N ILE A 99 -3.10 -2.53 5.02
CA ILE A 99 -2.21 -1.41 4.64
C ILE A 99 -2.66 -0.73 3.34
N PRO A 100 -2.82 -1.45 2.21
CA PRO A 100 -3.31 -0.83 0.97
C PRO A 100 -4.74 -0.30 1.10
N ALA A 101 -5.64 -1.03 1.79
CA ALA A 101 -7.02 -0.59 1.99
C ALA A 101 -7.12 0.75 2.74
N VAL A 102 -6.36 0.90 3.83
CA VAL A 102 -6.29 2.15 4.60
C VAL A 102 -5.71 3.28 3.77
N MET A 103 -4.63 3.04 3.03
CA MET A 103 -4.04 4.06 2.16
C MET A 103 -5.02 4.56 1.10
N ILE A 104 -5.70 3.64 0.41
CA ILE A 104 -6.70 3.95 -0.60
C ILE A 104 -7.85 4.74 0.03
N ALA A 105 -8.37 4.30 1.19
CA ALA A 105 -9.46 4.96 1.88
C ALA A 105 -9.12 6.40 2.28
N LEU A 106 -7.91 6.62 2.84
CA LEU A 106 -7.45 7.95 3.23
C LEU A 106 -7.23 8.85 2.02
N ALA A 107 -6.57 8.36 0.97
CA ALA A 107 -6.36 9.12 -0.25
C ALA A 107 -7.68 9.48 -0.96
N ALA A 108 -8.62 8.55 -1.02
CA ALA A 108 -9.97 8.80 -1.56
C ALA A 108 -10.74 9.83 -0.72
N ARG A 109 -10.58 9.81 0.61
CA ARG A 109 -11.15 10.83 1.50
C ARG A 109 -10.58 12.22 1.20
N ASP A 110 -9.28 12.32 1.03
CA ASP A 110 -8.60 13.60 0.76
C ASP A 110 -8.99 14.15 -0.63
N LEU A 111 -9.06 13.30 -1.66
CA LEU A 111 -9.58 13.68 -2.98
C LEU A 111 -11.01 14.24 -2.91
N ARG A 112 -11.89 13.62 -2.12
CA ARG A 112 -13.26 14.10 -1.92
C ARG A 112 -13.29 15.46 -1.22
N ARG A 113 -12.35 15.72 -0.30
CA ARG A 113 -12.24 17.01 0.42
C ARG A 113 -11.79 18.12 -0.51
N GLU A 114 -10.75 17.87 -1.32
CA GLU A 114 -10.26 18.83 -2.32
C GLU A 114 -11.38 19.19 -3.32
N ALA A 115 -12.11 18.19 -3.83
CA ALA A 115 -13.21 18.43 -4.76
C ALA A 115 -14.35 19.25 -4.14
N ARG A 116 -14.65 19.06 -2.85
CA ARG A 116 -15.66 19.86 -2.12
C ARG A 116 -15.21 21.29 -1.90
N ALA A 117 -13.95 21.49 -1.52
CA ALA A 117 -13.37 22.82 -1.34
C ALA A 117 -13.37 23.61 -2.66
N ALA A 118 -13.00 22.97 -3.77
CA ALA A 118 -13.01 23.60 -5.08
C ALA A 118 -14.42 24.06 -5.50
N ARG A 119 -15.45 23.22 -5.29
CA ARG A 119 -16.85 23.61 -5.56
C ARG A 119 -17.31 24.77 -4.70
N SER A 120 -17.02 24.74 -3.40
CA SER A 120 -17.42 25.81 -2.48
C SER A 120 -16.77 27.16 -2.84
N ALA A 121 -15.52 27.14 -3.32
CA ALA A 121 -14.82 28.34 -3.79
C ALA A 121 -15.43 28.90 -5.09
N ASP A 122 -15.87 28.02 -5.99
CA ASP A 122 -16.52 28.41 -7.25
C ASP A 122 -17.91 29.02 -7.01
N ASP A 123 -18.71 28.44 -6.12
CA ASP A 123 -20.00 28.98 -5.69
C ASP A 123 -19.83 30.39 -5.08
N THR A 124 -18.83 30.55 -4.20
CA THR A 124 -18.52 31.85 -3.57
C THR A 124 -18.09 32.90 -4.61
N ARG A 125 -17.28 32.50 -5.60
CA ARG A 125 -16.84 33.39 -6.68
C ARG A 125 -18.02 33.84 -7.54
N THR A 126 -18.89 32.89 -7.92
CA THR A 126 -20.09 33.14 -8.73
C THR A 126 -21.06 34.08 -8.00
N ALA A 127 -21.27 33.87 -6.70
CA ALA A 127 -22.09 34.75 -5.88
C ALA A 127 -21.53 36.18 -5.80
N ARG A 128 -20.20 36.33 -5.72
CA ARG A 128 -19.54 37.65 -5.69
C ARG A 128 -19.68 38.40 -7.02
N THR A 129 -19.58 37.71 -8.16
CA THR A 129 -19.73 38.33 -9.48
C THR A 129 -21.18 38.68 -9.83
N ALA A 130 -22.15 37.99 -9.22
CA ALA A 130 -23.58 38.22 -9.46
C ALA A 130 -24.16 39.40 -8.66
N ARG A 131 -23.43 39.97 -7.69
CA ARG A 131 -23.87 41.15 -6.94
C ARG A 131 -23.73 42.41 -7.83
N PRO A 132 -24.82 43.15 -8.11
CA PRO A 132 -24.72 44.39 -8.87
C PRO A 132 -23.86 45.40 -8.08
N ALA A 133 -22.99 46.14 -8.79
CA ALA A 133 -22.27 47.26 -8.22
C ALA A 133 -23.30 48.35 -7.85
N VAL A 134 -23.54 48.52 -6.55
CA VAL A 134 -24.36 49.60 -5.99
C VAL A 134 -23.44 50.76 -5.62
#